data_AF-A0AAD1FFN9-F1
#
_entry.id   AF-A0AAD1FFN9-F1
#
_cell.length_a   1.000
_cell.length_b   1.000
_cell.length_c   1.000
_cell.angle_alpha   90.00
_cell.angle_beta   90.00
_cell.angle_gamma   90.00
#
_symmetry.space_group_name_H-M   'P 1'
#
loop_
_entity.id
_entity.type
_entity.pdbx_description
1 polymer ?
#
loop_
_entity_poly.entity_id
_entity_poly.type
_entity_poly.pdbx_seq_one_letter_code
_entity_poly.pdbx_strand_id
1 'polypeptide(L)' 'MPDQTLTFTPEQLELLEQVRRQQGLESIQQVAEWLAKQALRKHADRVPGRSRALVLVKRE' A
#
# COMPACT_ATOMS: atom_id res chain seq x y z
N MET A 1 -1.18 -10.53 9.10
CA MET A 1 -0.41 -9.34 9.57
C MET A 1 -0.36 -9.41 11.09
N PRO A 2 0.74 -9.03 11.76
CA PRO A 2 0.75 -8.93 13.22
C PRO A 2 -0.35 -7.98 13.68
N ASP A 3 -1.00 -8.30 14.80
CA ASP A 3 -2.08 -7.50 15.36
C ASP A 3 -1.49 -6.22 15.97
N GLN A 4 -1.77 -5.08 15.35
CA GLN A 4 -1.31 -3.77 15.80
C GLN A 4 -2.50 -2.84 15.94
N THR A 5 -2.68 -2.31 17.14
CA THR A 5 -3.73 -1.33 17.42
C THR A 5 -3.27 0.05 16.96
N LEU A 6 -3.99 0.63 16.01
CA LEU A 6 -3.77 2.00 15.54
C LEU A 6 -4.89 2.88 16.08
N THR A 7 -4.52 3.92 16.81
CA THR A 7 -5.46 4.94 17.29
C THR A 7 -5.53 6.06 16.25
N PHE A 8 -6.73 6.35 15.75
CA PHE A 8 -6.98 7.41 14.79
C PHE A 8 -7.72 8.57 15.45
N THR A 9 -7.43 9.80 15.01
CA THR A 9 -8.25 10.96 15.39
C THR A 9 -9.60 10.91 14.66
N PRO A 10 -10.62 11.67 15.12
CA PRO A 10 -11.91 11.74 14.45
C PRO A 10 -11.79 12.18 12.98
N GLU A 11 -10.94 13.15 12.67
CA GLU A 11 -10.76 13.62 11.29
C GLU A 11 -10.13 12.53 10.41
N GLN A 12 -9.21 11.75 10.96
CA GLN A 12 -8.60 10.61 10.26
C GLN A 12 -9.62 9.50 10.00
N LEU A 13 -10.54 9.25 10.93
CA LEU A 13 -11.61 8.28 10.75
C LEU A 13 -12.57 8.69 9.63
N GLU A 14 -12.91 9.97 9.52
CA GLU A 14 -13.74 10.48 8.42
C GLU A 14 -13.05 10.27 7.06
N LEU A 15 -11.74 10.56 6.98
CA LEU A 15 -10.96 10.30 5.77
C LEU A 15 -10.93 8.80 5.42
N LEU A 16 -10.75 7.93 6.40
CA LEU A 16 -10.76 6.47 6.19
C LEU A 16 -12.13 5.98 5.70
N GLU A 17 -13.24 6.53 6.20
CA GLU A 17 -14.58 6.22 5.73
C GLU A 17 -14.83 6.71 4.29
N GLN A 18 -14.28 7.86 3.90
CA GLN A 18 -14.31 8.30 2.50
C GLN A 18 -13.58 7.32 1.59
N VAL A 19 -12.37 6.90 1.97
CA VAL A 19 -11.59 5.92 1.20
C VAL A 19 -12.31 4.57 1.14
N ARG A 20 -12.95 4.14 2.24
CA ARG A 20 -13.75 2.91 2.29
C ARG A 20 -14.82 2.90 1.21
N ARG A 21 -15.61 3.98 1.13
CA ARG A 21 -16.70 4.12 0.15
C ARG A 21 -16.18 4.18 -1.28
N GLN A 22 -15.09 4.91 -1.51
CA GLN A 22 -14.47 5.03 -2.83
C GLN A 22 -13.94 3.70 -3.37
N GLN A 23 -13.35 2.87 -2.50
CA GLN A 23 -12.75 1.60 -2.87
C GLN A 23 -13.72 0.41 -2.71
N GLY A 24 -14.94 0.63 -2.22
CA GLY A 24 -15.94 -0.41 -2.00
C GLY A 24 -15.54 -1.41 -0.91
N LEU A 25 -14.81 -0.98 0.12
CA LEU A 25 -14.28 -1.84 1.18
C LEU A 25 -15.30 -2.07 2.31
N GLU A 26 -15.24 -3.22 2.95
CA GLU A 26 -16.25 -3.62 3.93
C GLU A 26 -16.02 -3.02 5.31
N SER A 27 -14.77 -2.74 5.68
CA SER A 27 -14.41 -2.24 7.01
C SER A 27 -13.22 -1.27 6.99
N ILE A 28 -13.08 -0.47 8.06
CA ILE A 28 -11.94 0.44 8.26
C ILE A 28 -10.62 -0.35 8.35
N GLN A 29 -10.64 -1.57 8.91
CA GLN A 29 -9.47 -2.44 8.94
C GLN A 29 -8.99 -2.80 7.52
N GLN A 30 -9.92 -3.13 6.61
CA GLN A 30 -9.57 -3.37 5.21
C GLN A 30 -9.00 -2.11 4.53
N VAL A 31 -9.51 -0.92 4.88
CA VAL A 31 -8.96 0.35 4.38
C VAL A 31 -7.52 0.54 4.85
N ALA A 32 -7.24 0.31 6.13
CA ALA A 32 -5.89 0.42 6.68
C ALA A 32 -4.92 -0.55 5.98
N GLU A 33 -5.34 -1.80 5.79
CA GLU A 33 -4.53 -2.79 5.07
C GLU A 33 -4.30 -2.39 3.60
N TRP A 34 -5.34 -1.91 2.93
CA TRP A 34 -5.26 -1.45 1.54
C TRP A 34 -4.31 -0.26 1.39
N LEU A 35 -4.42 0.74 2.27
CA LEU A 35 -3.55 1.91 2.29
C LEU A 35 -2.09 1.51 2.54
N ALA A 36 -1.84 0.61 3.49
CA ALA A 36 -0.50 0.11 3.75
C ALA A 36 0.09 -0.61 2.52
N LYS A 37 -0.68 -1.48 1.86
CA LYS A 37 -0.27 -2.15 0.62
C LYS A 37 0.03 -1.16 -0.51
N GLN A 38 -0.81 -0.14 -0.68
CA GLN A 38 -0.63 0.91 -1.67
C GLN A 38 0.64 1.72 -1.42
N ALA A 39 0.87 2.13 -0.18
CA ALA A 39 2.09 2.85 0.21
C ALA A 39 3.34 2.00 -0.09
N LEU A 40 3.36 0.74 0.38
CA LEU A 40 4.47 -0.18 0.14
C LEU A 40 4.73 -0.41 -1.35
N ARG A 41 3.69 -0.57 -2.17
CA ARG A 41 3.82 -0.71 -3.62
C ARG A 41 4.46 0.54 -4.25
N LYS A 42 3.94 1.72 -3.93
CA LYS A 42 4.51 3.00 -4.41
C LYS A 42 5.96 3.19 -3.97
N HIS A 43 6.31 2.79 -2.76
CA HIS A 43 7.69 2.85 -2.28
C HIS A 43 8.57 1.83 -3.00
N ALA A 44 8.10 0.59 -3.21
CA ALA A 44 8.84 -0.43 -3.96
C ALA A 44 9.12 0.01 -5.40
N ASP A 45 8.14 0.63 -6.07
CA ASP A 45 8.30 1.16 -7.43
C ASP A 45 9.31 2.33 -7.50
N ARG A 46 9.48 3.06 -6.39
CA ARG A 46 10.39 4.21 -6.28
C ARG A 46 11.80 3.83 -5.83
N VAL A 47 12.07 2.60 -5.42
CA VAL A 47 13.44 2.16 -5.10
C VAL A 47 14.20 1.94 -6.41
N PRO A 48 15.17 2.82 -6.77
CA PRO A 48 15.94 2.62 -7.98
C PRO A 48 16.85 1.40 -7.77
N GLY A 49 16.55 0.30 -8.46
CA GLY A 49 17.43 -0.88 -8.44
C GLY A 49 16.79 -2.25 -8.62
N ARG A 50 15.45 -2.39 -8.54
CA ARG A 50 14.81 -3.73 -8.60
C ARG A 50 14.38 -4.17 -10.00
N SER A 51 14.18 -3.25 -10.93
CA SER A 51 14.00 -3.56 -12.36
C SER A 51 15.32 -3.51 -13.12
N ARG A 52 16.37 -4.16 -12.60
CA ARG A 52 17.46 -4.58 -13.47
C ARG A 52 16.96 -5.80 -14.23
N ALA A 53 16.38 -5.57 -15.40
CA ALA A 53 16.14 -6.62 -16.37
C ALA A 53 17.48 -7.35 -16.58
N LEU A 54 17.50 -8.67 -16.36
CA LEU A 54 18.63 -9.49 -16.73
C LEU A 54 18.66 -9.56 -18.26
N VAL A 55 19.51 -8.75 -18.88
CA VAL A 55 19.73 -8.81 -20.32
C VAL A 55 20.66 -9.98 -20.60
N LEU A 56 20.24 -10.87 -21.50
CA LEU A 56 21.06 -12.00 -21.94
C LEU A 56 22.29 -11.44 -22.69
N VAL A 57 23.47 -11.51 -22.08
CA VAL A 57 24.73 -11.16 -22.76
C VAL A 57 25.05 -12.27 -23.75
N LYS A 58 24.98 -11.99 -25.05
CA LYS A 58 25.56 -12.88 -26.06
C LYS A 58 27.07 -12.85 -25.93
N ARG A 59 27.69 -14.02 -25.76
CA ARG A 59 29.14 -14.19 -25.92
C ARG A 59 29.44 -14.25 -27.42
N GLU A 60 30.38 -13.42 -27.86
CA GLU A 60 31.02 -13.48 -29.18
C GLU A 60 32.12 -14.55 -29.19
#